data_AF-X8HBM4-F1
#
_entry.id   AF-X8HBM4-F1
#
_cell.length_a   1.000
_cell.length_b   1.000
_cell.length_c   1.000
_cell.angle_alpha   90.00
_cell.angle_beta   90.00
_cell.angle_gamma   90.00
#
_symmetry.space_group_name_H-M   'P 1'
#
loop_
_entity.id
_entity.type
_entity.pdbx_description
1 polymer ?
#
loop_
_entity_poly.entity_id
_entity_poly.type
_entity_poly.pdbx_seq_one_letter_code
_entity_poly.pdbx_strand_id
1 'polypeptide(L)' 'MNKIKIMETCLRDGHQSLMATRLTTAEMLPIIEKLDSVGYHSLEMWGGATF' A
#
# COMPACT_ATOMS: atom_id res chain seq x y z
N MET A 1 6.68 -26.12 -7.16
CA MET A 1 5.53 -25.25 -6.83
C MET A 1 5.83 -23.85 -7.32
N ASN A 2 4.85 -23.18 -7.94
CA ASN A 2 5.02 -21.79 -8.38
C ASN A 2 4.96 -20.84 -7.17
N LYS A 3 5.76 -19.78 -7.18
CA LYS A 3 5.76 -18.76 -6.12
C LYS A 3 4.47 -17.94 -6.21
N ILE A 4 3.75 -17.81 -5.09
CA ILE A 4 2.57 -16.95 -5.01
C ILE A 4 3.02 -15.49 -5.04
N LYS A 5 2.31 -14.67 -5.83
CA LYS A 5 2.52 -13.23 -5.94
C LYS A 5 1.56 -12.51 -5.00
N ILE A 6 2.07 -11.57 -4.22
CA ILE A 6 1.29 -10.80 -3.24
C ILE A 6 1.30 -9.33 -3.65
N MET A 7 0.11 -8.71 -3.68
CA MET A 7 -0.07 -7.27 -3.86
C MET A 7 -0.42 -6.66 -2.51
N GLU A 8 0.37 -5.68 -2.08
CA GLU A 8 0.12 -4.93 -0.85
C GLU A 8 -0.89 -3.79 -1.12
N THR A 9 -1.83 -3.57 -0.20
CA THR A 9 -2.91 -2.58 -0.34
C THR A 9 -2.95 -1.55 0.79
N CYS A 10 -2.05 -1.64 1.77
CA CYS A 10 -2.05 -0.78 2.95
C CYS A 10 -2.01 0.73 2.62
N LEU A 11 -1.36 1.12 1.51
CA LEU A 11 -1.23 2.51 1.06
C LEU A 11 -2.43 3.02 0.23
N ARG A 12 -3.37 2.15 -0.17
CA ARG A 12 -4.59 2.52 -0.91
C ARG A 12 -5.82 1.93 -0.25
N ASP A 13 -6.19 0.69 -0.58
CA ASP A 13 -7.47 0.11 -0.13
C ASP A 13 -7.54 -0.13 1.38
N GLY A 14 -6.41 -0.34 2.05
CA GLY A 14 -6.34 -0.57 3.49
C GLY A 14 -6.92 0.61 4.28
N HIS A 15 -6.35 1.80 4.12
CA HIS A 15 -6.87 2.99 4.81
C HIS A 15 -8.16 3.53 4.17
N GLN A 16 -8.41 3.27 2.88
CA GLN A 16 -9.71 3.55 2.27
C GLN A 16 -10.84 2.77 2.95
N SER A 17 -10.62 1.48 3.25
CA SER A 17 -11.60 0.61 3.90
C SER A 17 -11.74 0.84 5.41
N LEU A 18 -10.62 1.12 6.08
CA LEU A 18 -10.56 1.13 7.54
C LEU A 18 -10.54 2.53 8.16
N MET A 19 -10.14 3.55 7.39
CA MET A 19 -9.81 4.88 7.88
C MET A 19 -10.37 5.98 6.96
N ALA A 20 -11.43 5.69 6.21
CA ALA A 20 -12.11 6.62 5.31
C ALA A 20 -11.17 7.38 4.36
N THR A 21 -10.10 6.74 3.90
CA THR A 21 -9.11 7.34 2.98
C THR A 21 -8.40 8.57 3.58
N ARG A 22 -7.97 8.48 4.85
CA ARG A 22 -7.35 9.61 5.59
C ARG A 22 -5.87 9.44 5.90
N LEU A 23 -5.22 8.38 5.42
CA LEU A 23 -3.77 8.25 5.57
C LEU A 23 -3.08 9.30 4.69
N THR A 24 -2.25 10.15 5.29
CA THR A 24 -1.55 11.22 4.56
C THR A 24 -0.23 10.71 3.97
N THR A 25 0.25 11.35 2.90
CA THR A 25 1.57 11.02 2.33
C THR A 25 2.69 11.14 3.37
N ALA A 26 2.64 12.14 4.26
CA ALA A 26 3.63 12.32 5.31
C ALA A 26 3.70 11.14 6.29
N GLU A 27 2.57 10.49 6.58
CA GLU A 27 2.51 9.29 7.42
C GLU A 27 2.96 8.02 6.67
N MET A 28 2.85 7.99 5.34
CA MET A 28 3.31 6.88 4.51
C MET A 28 4.84 6.87 4.33
N LEU A 29 5.45 8.03 4.12
CA LEU A 29 6.88 8.16 3.77
C LEU A 29 7.85 7.39 4.70
N PRO A 30 7.67 7.35 6.03
CA PRO A 30 8.61 6.66 6.93
C PRO A 30 8.74 5.15 6.71
N ILE A 31 7.79 4.48 6.03
CA ILE A 31 7.80 3.02 5.85
C ILE A 31 8.12 2.56 4.42
N ILE A 32 8.23 3.48 3.45
CA ILE A 32 8.33 3.14 2.02
C ILE A 32 9.54 2.26 1.69
N GLU A 33 10.73 2.61 2.20
CA GLU A 33 11.96 1.83 1.98
C GLU A 33 11.83 0.39 2.49
N LYS A 34 11.11 0.20 3.60
CA LYS A 34 10.83 -1.13 4.13
C LYS A 34 9.90 -1.90 3.19
N LEU A 35 8.81 -1.27 2.73
CA LEU A 35 7.84 -1.88 1.82
C LEU A 35 8.49 -2.31 0.49
N ASP A 36 9.41 -1.51 -0.05
CA ASP A 36 10.16 -1.86 -1.27
C ASP A 36 11.03 -3.10 -1.05
N SER A 37 11.72 -3.19 0.09
CA SER A 37 12.59 -4.32 0.43
C SER A 37 11.87 -5.66 0.68
N VAL A 38 10.55 -5.67 0.93
CA VAL A 38 9.79 -6.90 1.25
C VAL A 38 9.71 -7.84 0.03
N GLY A 39 9.75 -7.30 -1.19
CA GLY A 39 9.64 -8.09 -2.42
C GLY A 39 8.20 -8.46 -2.78
N TYR A 40 7.24 -7.56 -2.52
CA TYR A 40 5.89 -7.67 -3.05
C TYR A 40 5.88 -7.70 -4.58
N HIS A 41 4.85 -8.32 -5.17
CA HIS A 41 4.68 -8.29 -6.63
C HIS A 41 4.32 -6.88 -7.12
N SER A 42 3.52 -6.17 -6.33
CA SER A 42 3.12 -4.80 -6.57
C SER A 42 2.69 -4.14 -5.25
N LEU A 43 2.77 -2.82 -5.23
CA LEU A 43 2.21 -1.98 -4.18
C LEU A 43 1.05 -1.19 -4.78
N GLU A 44 -0.15 -1.36 -4.24
CA GLU A 44 -1.28 -0.52 -4.59
C GLU A 44 -1.26 0.75 -3.73
N MET A 45 -0.97 1.88 -4.36
CA MET A 45 -0.72 3.15 -3.66
C MET A 45 -1.44 4.35 -4.26
N TRP A 46 -2.23 4.16 -5.32
CA TRP A 46 -2.90 5.26 -6.02
C TRP A 46 -4.17 4.81 -6.74
N GLY A 47 -5.05 5.77 -7.06
CA GLY A 47 -6.39 5.52 -7.61
C GLY A 47 -7.45 5.30 -6.53
N GLY A 48 -8.64 4.85 -6.91
CA GLY A 48 -9.77 4.72 -5.98
C GLY A 48 -10.22 6.09 -5.44
N ALA A 49 -10.41 6.18 -4.11
CA ALA A 49 -10.86 7.41 -3.46
C ALA A 49 -9.69 8.33 -2.99
N THR A 50 -8.47 8.10 -3.48
CA THR A 50 -7.27 8.85 -3.06
C THR A 50 -7.08 10.21 -3.76
N PHE A 51 -7.83 10.48 -4.84
CA PHE A 51 -7.85 11.77 -5.57
C PHE A 51 -9.20 12.47 -5.38
#